data_AF-A0ABD5QMR2-F1
#
_entry.id   AF-A0ABD5QMR2-F1
#
_cell.length_a   1.000
_cell.length_b   1.000
_cell.length_c   1.000
_cell.angle_alpha   90.00
_cell.angle_beta   90.00
_cell.angle_gamma   90.00
#
_symmetry.space_group_name_H-M   'P 1'
#
loop_
_entity.id
_entity.type
_entity.pdbx_description
1 polymer ?
#
loop_
_entity_poly.entity_id
_entity_poly.type
_entity_poly.pdbx_seq_one_letter_code
_entity_poly.pdbx_strand_id
1 'polypeptide(L)'
;MDVDDILNRYNLTKDYARRYIDAIVHLNQSQAAEEAGISRETARKYKNAIHEMTDTERAALISSLAHETLLERIETGDRPE
;
A
#
# COMPACT_ATOMS: atom_id res chain seq x y z
N MET A 1 -10.47 6.22 -12.20
CA MET A 1 -9.64 5.04 -12.52
C MET A 1 -9.80 4.10 -11.36
N ASP A 2 -10.17 2.85 -11.60
CA ASP A 2 -10.39 1.89 -10.53
C ASP A 2 -9.06 1.42 -9.95
N VAL A 3 -8.97 1.28 -8.63
CA VAL A 3 -7.79 0.76 -7.93
C VAL A 3 -7.56 -0.69 -8.31
N ASP A 4 -8.63 -1.47 -8.46
CA ASP A 4 -8.51 -2.88 -8.81
C ASP A 4 -7.95 -3.06 -10.23
N ASP A 5 -8.28 -2.14 -11.15
CA ASP A 5 -7.69 -2.11 -12.49
C ASP A 5 -6.18 -1.80 -12.46
N ILE A 6 -5.77 -0.87 -11.61
CA ILE A 6 -4.36 -0.52 -11.42
C ILE A 6 -3.61 -1.73 -10.83
N LEU A 7 -4.13 -2.33 -9.76
CA LEU A 7 -3.52 -3.49 -9.11
C LEU A 7 -3.36 -4.66 -10.09
N ASN A 8 -4.39 -4.95 -10.89
CA ASN A 8 -4.35 -6.00 -11.90
C ASN A 8 -3.30 -5.73 -12.98
N ARG A 9 -3.18 -4.48 -13.46
CA ARG A 9 -2.19 -4.09 -14.48
C ARG A 9 -0.75 -4.39 -14.05
N TYR A 10 -0.46 -4.21 -12.77
CA TYR A 10 0.88 -4.43 -12.21
C TYR A 10 1.02 -5.81 -11.52
N ASN A 11 0.02 -6.67 -11.64
CA ASN A 11 -0.02 -8.00 -11.03
C ASN A 11 0.24 -7.95 -9.50
N LEU A 12 -0.42 -6.99 -8.84
CA LEU A 12 -0.37 -6.76 -7.40
C LEU A 12 -1.66 -7.27 -6.75
N THR A 13 -1.53 -7.75 -5.51
CA THR A 13 -2.70 -8.12 -4.69
C THR A 13 -3.07 -6.95 -3.79
N LYS A 14 -4.37 -6.75 -3.57
CA LYS A 14 -4.88 -5.65 -2.75
C LYS A 14 -4.34 -5.68 -1.32
N ASP A 15 -4.30 -6.87 -0.71
CA ASP A 15 -3.81 -7.05 0.66
C ASP A 15 -2.35 -6.60 0.83
N TYR A 16 -1.44 -7.09 -0.02
CA TYR A 16 -0.04 -6.69 0.06
C TYR A 16 0.20 -5.25 -0.38
N ALA A 17 -0.59 -4.73 -1.34
CA ALA A 17 -0.50 -3.33 -1.74
C ALA A 17 -0.86 -2.42 -0.58
N ARG A 18 -1.94 -2.75 0.15
CA ARG A 18 -2.38 -1.98 1.30
C ARG A 18 -1.33 -1.96 2.41
N ARG A 19 -0.78 -3.12 2.77
CA ARG A 19 0.27 -3.21 3.80
C ARG A 19 1.52 -2.44 3.38
N TYR A 20 1.90 -2.52 2.10
CA TYR A 20 3.06 -1.79 1.59
C TYR A 20 2.85 -0.27 1.60
N ILE A 21 1.64 0.20 1.24
CA ILE A 21 1.28 1.61 1.24
C ILE A 21 1.17 2.16 2.66
N ASP A 22 0.49 1.45 3.57
CA ASP A 22 0.43 1.79 4.99
C ASP A 22 1.85 1.95 5.57
N ALA A 23 2.72 1.01 5.22
CA ALA A 23 4.09 1.03 5.66
C ALA A 23 4.93 2.18 5.05
N ILE A 24 4.68 2.60 3.82
CA ILE A 24 5.30 3.82 3.24
C ILE A 24 4.78 5.10 3.90
N VAL A 25 3.50 5.14 4.26
CA VAL A 25 2.85 6.32 4.85
C VAL A 25 3.22 6.49 6.33
N HIS A 26 3.42 5.39 7.05
CA HIS A 26 3.61 5.39 8.51
C HIS A 26 5.04 5.09 8.98
N LEU A 27 5.90 4.42 8.20
CA LEU A 27 7.20 3.91 8.65
C LEU A 27 8.38 4.35 7.78
N ASN A 28 9.56 4.43 8.39
CA ASN A 28 10.81 4.52 7.63
C ASN A 28 11.02 3.20 6.86
N GLN A 29 11.49 3.29 5.62
CA GLN A 29 11.42 2.27 4.55
C GLN A 29 11.88 0.84 4.95
N SER A 30 12.73 0.72 5.97
CA SER A 30 13.27 -0.54 6.49
C SER A 30 12.34 -1.26 7.48
N GLN A 31 11.57 -0.53 8.29
CA GLN A 31 10.60 -1.10 9.24
C GLN A 31 9.33 -1.57 8.52
N ALA A 32 9.00 -0.88 7.43
CA ALA A 32 7.84 -1.14 6.60
C ALA A 32 7.72 -2.60 6.08
N ALA A 33 8.85 -3.24 5.76
CA ALA A 33 8.85 -4.60 5.25
C ALA A 33 8.74 -5.66 6.37
N GLU A 34 9.28 -5.39 7.56
CA GLU A 34 9.17 -6.29 8.71
C GLU A 34 7.75 -6.27 9.30
N GLU A 35 7.10 -5.11 9.36
CA GLU A 35 5.77 -4.95 9.96
C GLU A 35 4.63 -5.38 9.01
N ALA A 36 4.78 -5.20 7.70
CA ALA A 36 3.80 -5.64 6.71
C ALA A 36 3.70 -7.17 6.56
N GLY A 37 4.62 -7.94 7.17
CA GLY A 37 4.66 -9.40 7.04
C GLY A 37 4.89 -9.88 5.61
N ILE A 38 5.50 -9.04 4.76
CA ILE A 38 5.79 -9.35 3.36
C ILE A 38 7.28 -9.65 3.18
N SER A 39 7.60 -10.56 2.26
CA SER A 39 9.01 -10.84 1.96
C SER A 39 9.71 -9.63 1.33
N ARG A 40 11.03 -9.54 1.47
CA ARG A 40 11.84 -8.51 0.78
C ARG A 40 11.64 -8.52 -0.73
N GLU A 41 11.41 -9.69 -1.32
CA GLU A 41 11.11 -9.84 -2.75
C GLU A 41 9.77 -9.19 -3.10
N THR A 42 8.73 -9.43 -2.30
CA THR A 42 7.43 -8.79 -2.44
C THR A 42 7.57 -7.27 -2.30
N ALA A 43 8.25 -6.77 -1.28
CA ALA A 43 8.48 -5.33 -1.12
C ALA A 43 9.19 -4.72 -2.35
N ARG A 44 10.19 -5.41 -2.92
CA ARG A 44 10.90 -4.96 -4.12
C ARG A 44 10.01 -4.97 -5.36
N LYS A 45 9.18 -6.00 -5.56
CA LYS A 45 8.20 -6.07 -6.66
C LYS A 45 7.25 -4.87 -6.61
N TYR A 46 6.72 -4.56 -5.43
CA TYR A 46 5.74 -3.49 -5.24
C TYR A 46 6.39 -2.11 -5.41
N LYS A 47 7.61 -1.93 -4.91
CA LYS A 47 8.41 -0.73 -5.17
C LYS A 47 8.55 -0.46 -6.67
N ASN A 48 8.97 -1.48 -7.43
CA ASN A 48 9.18 -1.34 -8.87
C ASN A 48 7.87 -1.01 -9.60
N ALA A 49 6.78 -1.70 -9.27
CA ALA A 49 5.46 -1.42 -9.84
C ALA A 49 5.01 0.02 -9.58
N ILE A 50 5.19 0.54 -8.36
CA ILE A 50 4.84 1.93 -8.03
C ILE A 50 5.71 2.94 -8.80
N HIS A 51 6.98 2.61 -9.07
CA HIS A 51 7.85 3.44 -9.90
C HIS A 51 7.42 3.46 -11.38
N GLU A 52 6.84 2.37 -11.88
CA GLU A 52 6.33 2.26 -13.25
C GLU A 52 4.94 2.90 -13.44
N MET A 53 4.26 3.27 -12.36
CA MET A 53 2.99 4.00 -12.39
C MET A 53 3.17 5.46 -12.80
N THR A 54 2.21 5.97 -13.56
CA THR A 54 2.04 7.42 -13.77
C THR A 54 1.75 8.13 -12.45
N ASP A 55 1.98 9.44 -12.40
CA ASP A 55 1.68 10.25 -11.20
C ASP A 55 0.21 10.13 -10.79
N THR A 56 -0.70 10.08 -11.77
CA THR A 56 -2.14 9.95 -11.53
C THR A 56 -2.52 8.57 -10.96
N GLU A 57 -1.96 7.48 -11.51
CA GLU A 57 -2.17 6.12 -11.01
C GLU A 57 -1.64 5.97 -9.58
N ARG A 58 -0.43 6.47 -9.34
CA ARG A 58 0.23 6.41 -8.03
C ARG A 58 -0.56 7.20 -6.98
N ALA A 59 -1.02 8.40 -7.31
CA ALA A 59 -1.83 9.21 -6.41
C ALA A 59 -3.18 8.55 -6.09
N ALA A 60 -3.86 7.98 -7.10
CA ALA A 60 -5.12 7.27 -6.91
C ALA A 60 -4.96 6.03 -6.03
N LEU A 61 -3.90 5.24 -6.25
CA LEU A 61 -3.60 4.04 -5.47
C LEU A 61 -3.30 4.37 -4.01
N ILE A 62 -2.39 5.32 -3.76
CA ILE A 62 -2.01 5.73 -2.39
C ILE A 62 -3.22 6.28 -1.65
N SER A 63 -3.97 7.21 -2.26
CA SER A 63 -5.12 7.85 -1.63
C SER A 63 -6.19 6.83 -1.23
N SER A 64 -6.47 5.87 -2.09
CA SER A 64 -7.56 4.91 -1.85
C SER A 64 -7.17 3.91 -0.78
N LEU A 65 -5.98 3.31 -0.87
CA LEU A 65 -5.53 2.30 0.09
C LEU A 65 -5.26 2.92 1.47
N ALA A 66 -4.73 4.14 1.53
CA ALA A 66 -4.57 4.85 2.80
C ALA A 66 -5.93 5.17 3.44
N HIS A 67 -6.92 5.59 2.64
CA HIS A 67 -8.27 5.86 3.13
C HIS A 67 -8.93 4.59 3.69
N GLU A 68 -8.86 3.48 2.96
CA GLU A 68 -9.36 2.18 3.44
C GLU A 68 -8.69 1.79 4.76
N THR A 69 -7.36 1.88 4.88
CA THR A 69 -6.63 1.54 6.11
C THR A 69 -7.04 2.42 7.29
N LEU A 70 -7.23 3.72 7.07
CA LEU A 70 -7.70 4.64 8.11
C LEU A 70 -9.11 4.29 8.59
N LEU A 71 -10.03 3.97 7.67
CA LEU A 71 -11.38 3.53 8.03
C LEU A 71 -11.36 2.25 8.86
N GLU A 72 -10.55 1.25 8.48
CA GLU A 72 -10.41 0.01 9.25
C GLU A 72 -9.86 0.25 10.66
N ARG A 73 -8.88 1.16 10.84
CA ARG A 73 -8.38 1.51 12.17
C ARG A 73 -9.45 2.18 13.04
N ILE A 74 -10.24 3.08 12.43
CA ILE A 74 -11.35 3.74 13.11
C ILE A 74 -12.41 2.72 13.54
N GLU A 75 -12.72 1.74 12.68
CA GLU A 75 -13.72 0.69 12.95
C GLU A 75 -13.25 -0.34 13.98
N THR A 76 -11.95 -0.68 13.99
CA THR A 76 -11.35 -1.64 14.94
C THR A 76 -11.02 -1.02 16.30
N GLY A 77 -11.17 0.30 16.45
CA GLY A 77 -10.97 1.00 17.73
C GLY A 77 -9.51 1.29 18.07
N ASP A 78 -8.58 1.05 17.14
CA ASP A 78 -7.15 1.33 17.29
C ASP A 78 -6.91 2.81 17.00
N ARG A 79 -7.24 3.67 17.98
CA ARG A 79 -6.96 5.11 17.91
C ARG A 79 -5.49 5.32 18.28
N PRO A 80 -4.68 5.96 17.41
CA PRO A 80 -3.37 6.43 17.85
C PRO A 80 -3.58 7.48 18.97
N GLU A 81 -2.92 7.26 20.11
CA GLU A 81 -2.89 8.18 21.25
C GLU A 81 -2.22 9.51 20.91
#